data_AF-A0A4S4KQJ4-F1
#
_entry.id   AF-A0A4S4KQJ4-F1
#
_cell.length_a   1.000
_cell.length_b   1.000
_cell.length_c   1.000
_cell.angle_alpha   90.00
_cell.angle_beta   90.00
_cell.angle_gamma   90.00
#
_symmetry.space_group_name_H-M   'P 1'
#
loop_
_entity.id
_entity.type
_entity.pdbx_description
1 polymer ?
#
loop_
_entity_poly.entity_id
_entity_poly.type
_entity_poly.pdbx_seq_one_letter_code
_entity_poly.pdbx_strand_id
1 'polypeptide(L)'
;MSKHDWFARNLRLLTKKYVKDRGCLPANPYGVWNESLLDDEDFVSELTLHLQSVGKYVCAADIISYLAQLEVKERLGLERPVCLTTAKRWMDQLGYRWKRTFKGTYIDGHEREDVVDYRQNIYLPHWAKIAPHTRQWDNNGLEVKNESVPDSGPPHKPTVVCSENPTPYAKGEGASMMVADFVSEDYGWLQSMDGKEDAWVIFKAGKARDGYFTNEDILKQADRAMRILKRDQPDEDHVLVVDNATTHCQLPDGALSARKMPKNTPREGRNWFVEVINRDDHGQPRFGPNGKLLKKKIEMAPGTLPDGTSQDLYFRDGPQAGVFKGMSAQSSTVTPQ
;
A
#
# COMPACT_ATOMS: atom_id res chain seq x y z
N MET A 1 38.98 2.19 -2.60
CA MET A 1 39.60 3.44 -3.08
C MET A 1 38.78 3.91 -4.26
N SER A 2 38.11 5.06 -4.16
CA SER A 2 37.19 5.52 -5.21
C SER A 2 37.97 5.93 -6.47
N LYS A 3 37.28 6.02 -7.63
CA LYS A 3 37.87 6.53 -8.88
C LYS A 3 38.45 7.94 -8.68
N HIS A 4 37.78 8.76 -7.87
CA HIS A 4 38.22 10.10 -7.48
C HIS A 4 39.52 10.08 -6.66
N ASP A 5 39.66 9.20 -5.68
CA ASP A 5 40.87 9.10 -4.85
C ASP A 5 42.10 8.69 -5.68
N TRP A 6 41.89 7.75 -6.62
CA TRP A 6 42.95 7.30 -7.52
C TRP A 6 43.42 8.44 -8.43
N PHE A 7 42.49 9.19 -9.01
CA PHE A 7 42.79 10.36 -9.85
C PHE A 7 43.52 11.45 -9.08
N ALA A 8 43.03 11.82 -7.89
CA ALA A 8 43.66 12.83 -7.05
C ALA A 8 45.09 12.44 -6.64
N ARG A 9 45.32 11.15 -6.34
CA ARG A 9 46.65 10.64 -6.00
C ARG A 9 47.61 10.69 -7.19
N ASN A 10 47.15 10.27 -8.37
CA ASN A 10 47.96 10.32 -9.59
C ASN A 10 48.28 11.75 -10.01
N LEU A 11 47.31 12.66 -9.92
CA LEU A 11 47.53 14.07 -10.22
C LEU A 11 48.61 14.66 -9.30
N ARG A 12 48.53 14.43 -7.97
CA ARG A 12 49.55 14.88 -7.02
C ARG A 12 50.94 14.31 -7.31
N LEU A 13 51.04 13.05 -7.73
CA LEU A 13 52.31 12.42 -8.12
C LEU A 13 52.90 13.06 -9.37
N LEU A 14 52.07 13.30 -10.39
CA LEU A 14 52.46 13.97 -11.63
C LEU A 14 52.91 15.41 -11.36
N THR A 15 52.17 16.17 -10.55
CA THR A 15 52.55 17.54 -10.15
C THR A 15 53.89 17.55 -9.41
N LYS A 16 54.11 16.63 -8.46
CA LYS A 16 55.39 16.52 -7.73
C LYS A 16 56.56 16.17 -8.64
N LYS A 17 56.36 15.32 -9.66
CA LYS A 17 57.39 14.99 -10.65
C LYS A 17 57.71 16.20 -11.53
N TYR A 18 56.69 16.91 -12.01
CA TYR A 18 56.85 18.11 -12.83
C TYR A 18 57.56 19.27 -12.09
N VAL A 19 57.27 19.46 -10.80
CA VAL A 19 57.94 20.48 -9.97
C VAL A 19 59.43 20.15 -9.79
N LYS A 20 59.80 18.87 -9.73
CA LYS A 20 61.20 18.43 -9.60
C LYS A 20 61.96 18.48 -10.92
N ASP A 21 61.30 18.17 -12.03
CA ASP A 21 61.88 18.17 -13.37
C ASP A 21 60.84 18.71 -14.37
N ARG A 22 61.08 19.93 -14.87
CA ARG A 22 60.19 20.61 -15.82
C ARG A 22 60.18 19.94 -17.21
N GLY A 23 61.12 19.03 -17.49
CA GLY A 23 61.12 18.20 -18.71
C GLY A 23 60.24 16.95 -18.59
N CYS A 24 59.81 16.58 -17.39
CA CYS A 24 58.96 15.41 -17.14
C CYS A 24 57.47 15.73 -17.32
N LEU A 25 57.08 16.10 -18.53
CA LEU A 25 55.67 16.25 -18.90
C LEU A 25 55.04 14.86 -19.11
N PRO A 26 53.87 14.57 -18.52
CA PRO A 26 53.14 13.36 -18.87
C PRO A 26 52.80 13.40 -20.36
N ALA A 27 53.21 12.37 -21.10
CA ALA A 27 52.80 12.22 -22.49
C ALA A 27 51.27 12.13 -22.54
N ASN A 28 50.65 13.05 -23.27
CA ASN A 28 49.22 13.06 -23.49
C ASN A 28 48.87 11.90 -24.44
N PRO A 29 48.11 10.87 -24.03
CA PRO A 29 47.68 9.79 -24.91
C PRO A 29 46.50 10.25 -25.77
N TYR A 30 46.62 11.40 -26.43
CA TYR A 30 45.60 11.93 -27.32
C TYR A 30 45.37 10.91 -28.45
N GLY A 31 44.13 10.46 -28.61
CA GLY A 31 43.74 9.43 -29.60
C GLY A 31 43.80 7.97 -29.12
N VAL A 32 44.10 7.70 -27.84
CA VAL A 32 44.15 6.33 -27.27
C VAL A 32 43.00 6.04 -26.29
N TRP A 33 42.00 6.93 -26.25
CA TRP A 33 40.85 6.79 -25.36
C TRP A 33 39.81 5.91 -26.07
N ASN A 34 39.54 4.74 -25.50
CA ASN A 34 38.40 3.94 -25.90
C ASN A 34 37.16 4.56 -25.22
N GLU A 35 36.35 5.30 -25.98
CA GLU A 35 35.00 5.69 -25.54
C GLU A 35 34.16 4.41 -25.41
N SER A 36 33.44 4.29 -24.29
CA SER A 36 32.56 3.16 -24.07
C SER A 36 31.31 3.37 -24.92
N LEU A 37 30.74 2.32 -25.52
CA LEU A 37 29.40 2.44 -26.13
C LEU A 37 28.35 2.93 -25.13
N LEU A 38 28.54 2.70 -23.84
CA LEU A 38 27.66 3.24 -22.80
C LEU A 38 27.81 4.75 -22.56
N ASP A 39 28.74 5.43 -23.21
CA ASP A 39 28.83 6.89 -23.18
C ASP A 39 27.83 7.52 -24.19
N ASP A 40 27.24 6.71 -25.09
CA ASP A 40 26.15 7.10 -26.00
C ASP A 40 24.78 6.91 -25.32
N GLU A 41 24.09 8.03 -25.03
CA GLU A 41 22.79 8.04 -24.34
C GLU A 41 21.67 7.35 -25.14
N ASP A 42 21.73 7.41 -26.48
CA ASP A 42 20.72 6.79 -27.34
C ASP A 42 20.87 5.26 -27.28
N PHE A 43 22.11 4.77 -27.34
CA PHE A 43 22.40 3.34 -27.17
C PHE A 43 22.02 2.83 -25.77
N VAL A 44 22.32 3.59 -24.72
CA VAL A 44 21.94 3.23 -23.34
C VAL A 44 20.43 3.09 -23.20
N SER A 45 19.67 4.03 -23.76
CA SER A 45 18.20 4.02 -23.70
C SER A 45 17.63 2.79 -24.40
N GLU A 46 18.12 2.49 -25.60
CA GLU A 46 17.68 1.34 -26.38
C GLU A 46 18.04 0.01 -25.72
N LEU A 47 19.29 -0.13 -25.25
CA LEU A 47 19.74 -1.32 -24.55
C LEU A 47 18.92 -1.55 -23.28
N THR A 48 18.59 -0.49 -22.55
CA THR A 48 17.74 -0.57 -21.35
C THR A 48 16.33 -1.05 -21.71
N LEU A 49 15.75 -0.54 -22.79
CA LEU A 49 14.45 -0.96 -23.32
C LEU A 49 14.45 -2.46 -23.68
N HIS A 50 15.51 -2.93 -24.33
CA HIS A 50 15.68 -4.35 -24.63
C HIS A 50 15.77 -5.19 -23.35
N LEU A 51 16.61 -4.81 -22.39
CA LEU A 51 16.77 -5.53 -21.12
C LEU A 51 15.48 -5.57 -20.31
N GLN A 52 14.64 -4.53 -20.37
CA GLN A 52 13.31 -4.52 -19.77
C GLN A 52 12.37 -5.54 -20.44
N SER A 53 12.45 -5.70 -21.76
CA SER A 53 11.64 -6.68 -22.52
C SER A 53 11.98 -8.14 -22.21
N VAL A 54 13.22 -8.44 -21.80
CA VAL A 54 13.66 -9.79 -21.39
C VAL A 54 13.01 -10.22 -20.07
N GLY A 55 12.77 -9.27 -19.17
CA GLY A 55 12.04 -9.49 -17.92
C GLY A 55 12.89 -10.03 -16.76
N LYS A 56 12.26 -10.84 -15.90
CA LYS A 56 12.76 -11.18 -14.55
C LYS A 56 14.16 -11.81 -14.51
N TYR A 57 14.53 -12.55 -15.54
CA TYR A 57 15.78 -13.33 -15.56
C TYR A 57 16.91 -12.70 -16.39
N VAL A 58 16.80 -11.40 -16.68
CA VAL A 58 17.77 -10.66 -17.49
C VAL A 58 19.20 -10.81 -16.98
N CYS A 59 20.12 -11.18 -17.86
CA CYS A 59 21.49 -11.50 -17.54
C CYS A 59 22.46 -10.93 -18.58
N ALA A 60 23.76 -11.04 -18.29
CA ALA A 60 24.80 -10.51 -19.17
C ALA A 60 24.81 -11.19 -20.56
N ALA A 61 24.27 -12.41 -20.68
CA ALA A 61 24.15 -13.08 -21.97
C ALA A 61 23.10 -12.42 -22.87
N ASP A 62 22.09 -11.74 -22.31
CA ASP A 62 21.06 -11.06 -23.10
C ASP A 62 21.62 -9.82 -23.79
N ILE A 63 22.54 -9.09 -23.14
CA ILE A 63 23.30 -8.01 -23.78
C ILE A 63 24.11 -8.55 -24.98
N ILE A 64 24.73 -9.72 -24.82
CA ILE A 64 25.53 -10.34 -25.89
C ILE A 64 24.62 -10.76 -27.05
N SER A 65 23.47 -11.39 -26.75
CA SER A 65 22.50 -11.83 -27.73
C SER A 65 21.92 -10.66 -28.53
N TYR A 66 21.62 -9.55 -27.86
CA TYR A 66 21.15 -8.32 -28.48
C TYR A 66 22.21 -7.73 -29.43
N LEU A 67 23.45 -7.60 -28.97
CA LEU A 67 24.56 -7.08 -29.80
C LEU A 67 24.98 -8.04 -30.93
N ALA A 68 24.59 -9.31 -30.86
CA ALA A 68 24.82 -10.29 -31.91
C ALA A 68 23.79 -10.19 -33.05
N GLN A 69 22.70 -9.45 -32.89
CA GLN A 69 21.72 -9.21 -33.96
C GLN A 69 22.38 -8.42 -35.10
N LEU A 70 22.14 -8.86 -36.34
CA LEU A 70 22.82 -8.32 -37.52
C LEU A 70 22.60 -6.81 -37.67
N GLU A 71 21.36 -6.36 -37.47
CA GLU A 71 20.96 -4.94 -37.56
C GLU A 71 21.65 -4.06 -36.52
N VAL A 72 21.74 -4.54 -35.27
CA VAL A 72 22.41 -3.83 -34.16
C VAL A 72 23.92 -3.80 -34.39
N LYS A 73 24.49 -4.90 -34.88
CA LYS A 73 25.90 -5.05 -35.17
C LYS A 73 26.37 -4.12 -36.29
N GLU A 74 25.60 -4.03 -37.37
CA GLU A 74 25.86 -3.13 -38.50
C GLU A 74 25.73 -1.66 -38.09
N ARG A 75 24.66 -1.31 -37.35
CA ARG A 75 24.43 0.06 -36.88
C ARG A 75 25.51 0.57 -35.93
N LEU A 76 26.01 -0.29 -35.03
CA LEU A 76 27.04 0.06 -34.06
C LEU A 76 28.47 -0.16 -34.59
N GLY A 77 28.63 -0.62 -35.84
CA GLY A 77 29.95 -0.86 -36.46
C GLY A 77 30.79 -1.92 -35.74
N LEU A 78 30.16 -2.88 -35.06
CA LEU A 78 30.87 -3.88 -34.25
C LEU A 78 31.26 -5.09 -35.11
N GLU A 79 32.54 -5.45 -35.18
CA GLU A 79 32.96 -6.69 -35.86
C GLU A 79 32.57 -7.95 -35.08
N ARG A 80 32.52 -7.84 -33.74
CA ARG A 80 32.21 -8.92 -32.81
C ARG A 80 31.38 -8.39 -31.64
N PRO A 81 30.44 -9.19 -31.10
CA PRO A 81 29.74 -8.80 -29.89
C PRO A 81 30.73 -8.70 -28.72
N VAL A 82 30.36 -7.90 -27.71
CA VAL A 82 31.17 -7.74 -26.49
C VAL A 82 31.37 -9.06 -25.77
N CYS A 83 32.48 -9.20 -25.05
CA CYS A 83 32.70 -10.39 -24.24
C CYS A 83 31.82 -10.37 -22.97
N LEU A 84 31.60 -11.56 -22.39
CA LEU A 84 30.79 -11.71 -21.17
C LEU A 84 31.25 -10.83 -20.01
N THR A 85 32.55 -10.62 -19.87
CA THR A 85 33.11 -9.76 -18.82
C THR A 85 32.73 -8.30 -19.01
N THR A 86 32.69 -7.81 -20.26
CA THR A 86 32.24 -6.46 -20.58
C THR A 86 30.74 -6.32 -20.36
N ALA A 87 29.95 -7.29 -20.82
CA ALA A 87 28.50 -7.30 -20.58
C ALA A 87 28.15 -7.29 -19.08
N LYS A 88 28.90 -8.03 -18.24
CA LYS A 88 28.73 -7.98 -16.77
C LYS A 88 29.01 -6.59 -16.19
N ARG A 89 30.08 -5.92 -16.65
CA ARG A 89 30.39 -4.55 -16.22
C ARG A 89 29.31 -3.56 -16.65
N TRP A 90 28.75 -3.75 -17.85
CA TRP A 90 27.67 -2.92 -18.35
C TRP A 90 26.39 -3.09 -17.52
N MET A 91 26.04 -4.32 -17.11
CA MET A 91 24.91 -4.52 -16.19
C MET A 91 25.09 -3.72 -14.89
N ASP A 92 26.27 -3.76 -14.29
CA ASP A 92 26.56 -3.00 -13.07
C ASP A 92 26.47 -1.48 -13.31
N GLN A 93 26.96 -0.98 -14.45
CA GLN A 93 26.90 0.45 -14.82
C GLN A 93 25.48 0.93 -15.11
N LEU A 94 24.64 0.09 -15.72
CA LEU A 94 23.22 0.35 -15.98
C LEU A 94 22.34 0.17 -14.72
N GLY A 95 22.93 -0.17 -13.57
CA GLY A 95 22.23 -0.32 -12.29
C GLY A 95 21.54 -1.68 -12.10
N TYR A 96 21.74 -2.65 -12.99
CA TYR A 96 21.23 -4.00 -12.83
C TYR A 96 22.07 -4.77 -11.81
N ARG A 97 21.47 -5.11 -10.68
CA ARG A 97 22.15 -5.87 -9.63
C ARG A 97 21.27 -7.00 -9.12
N TRP A 98 21.76 -8.22 -9.26
CA TRP A 98 21.14 -9.37 -8.61
C TRP A 98 21.18 -9.22 -7.10
N LYS A 99 20.00 -9.04 -6.51
CA LYS A 99 19.80 -9.09 -5.06
C LYS A 99 19.00 -10.33 -4.70
N ARG A 100 19.29 -10.86 -3.53
CA ARG A 100 18.42 -11.89 -2.94
C ARG A 100 17.11 -11.21 -2.56
N THR A 101 15.99 -11.71 -3.06
CA THR A 101 14.66 -11.21 -2.68
C THR A 101 14.52 -11.31 -1.16
N PHE A 102 14.30 -10.18 -0.49
CA PHE A 102 14.05 -10.16 0.95
C PHE A 102 12.66 -10.72 1.22
N LYS A 103 12.57 -11.62 2.21
CA LYS A 103 11.31 -12.25 2.63
C LYS A 103 10.48 -11.19 3.37
N GLY A 104 9.47 -10.59 2.74
CA GLY A 104 8.60 -9.67 3.49
C GLY A 104 7.66 -8.76 2.71
N THR A 105 7.83 -8.58 1.40
CA THR A 105 6.94 -7.68 0.65
C THR A 105 5.68 -8.40 0.21
N TYR A 106 4.52 -7.82 0.52
CA TYR A 106 3.23 -8.26 0.01
C TYR A 106 3.15 -7.92 -1.49
N ILE A 107 2.68 -8.85 -2.33
CA ILE A 107 2.31 -8.51 -3.71
C ILE A 107 1.08 -7.66 -3.62
N ASP A 108 1.22 -6.44 -4.10
CA ASP A 108 0.18 -5.48 -4.02
C ASP A 108 -0.75 -5.60 -5.22
N GLY A 109 -1.99 -6.03 -4.99
CA GLY A 109 -2.99 -6.25 -6.03
C GLY A 109 -3.59 -4.96 -6.59
N HIS A 110 -2.81 -3.87 -6.63
CA HIS A 110 -3.25 -2.53 -7.05
C HIS A 110 -3.63 -2.47 -8.53
N GLU A 111 -3.10 -3.38 -9.35
CA GLU A 111 -3.40 -3.47 -10.78
C GLU A 111 -4.65 -4.28 -11.09
N ARG A 112 -5.29 -4.91 -10.09
CA ARG A 112 -6.55 -5.64 -10.33
C ARG A 112 -7.63 -4.66 -10.77
N GLU A 113 -8.44 -5.07 -11.75
CA GLU A 113 -9.47 -4.24 -12.36
C GLU A 113 -10.44 -3.66 -11.32
N ASP A 114 -10.85 -4.45 -10.32
CA ASP A 114 -11.71 -4.01 -9.23
C ASP A 114 -11.07 -2.91 -8.35
N VAL A 115 -9.76 -3.00 -8.13
CA VAL A 115 -9.01 -2.00 -7.35
C VAL A 115 -8.81 -0.72 -8.15
N VAL A 116 -8.48 -0.85 -9.44
CA VAL A 116 -8.33 0.30 -10.34
C VAL A 116 -9.67 1.03 -10.48
N ASP A 117 -10.77 0.31 -10.69
CA ASP A 117 -12.12 0.87 -10.78
C ASP A 117 -12.48 1.65 -9.50
N TYR A 118 -12.33 1.02 -8.32
CA TYR A 118 -12.57 1.69 -7.05
C TYR A 118 -11.72 2.95 -6.87
N ARG A 119 -10.42 2.88 -7.22
CA ARG A 119 -9.51 4.02 -7.12
C ARG A 119 -9.96 5.17 -8.01
N GLN A 120 -10.24 4.90 -9.28
CA GLN A 120 -10.54 5.93 -10.27
C GLN A 120 -11.94 6.52 -10.11
N ASN A 121 -12.93 5.68 -9.79
CA ASN A 121 -14.33 6.08 -9.83
C ASN A 121 -14.90 6.46 -8.45
N ILE A 122 -14.25 6.05 -7.35
CA ILE A 122 -14.75 6.31 -5.98
C ILE A 122 -13.72 7.09 -5.16
N TYR A 123 -12.52 6.55 -4.96
CA TYR A 123 -11.54 7.14 -4.04
C TYR A 123 -11.03 8.51 -4.51
N LEU A 124 -10.50 8.60 -5.73
CA LEU A 124 -9.93 9.85 -6.25
C LEU A 124 -10.97 10.97 -6.38
N PRO A 125 -12.21 10.73 -6.89
CA PRO A 125 -13.24 11.76 -6.93
C PRO A 125 -13.68 12.23 -5.54
N HIS A 126 -13.67 11.35 -4.53
CA HIS A 126 -13.98 11.74 -3.15
C HIS A 126 -12.84 12.58 -2.55
N TRP A 127 -11.59 12.15 -2.75
CA TRP A 127 -10.42 12.90 -2.30
C TRP A 127 -10.33 14.28 -2.94
N ALA A 128 -10.65 14.41 -4.24
CA ALA A 128 -10.64 15.68 -4.95
C ALA A 128 -11.65 16.71 -4.39
N LYS A 129 -12.69 16.27 -3.69
CA LYS A 129 -13.63 17.17 -2.99
C LYS A 129 -13.08 17.68 -1.66
N ILE A 130 -12.23 16.89 -1.00
CA ILE A 130 -11.68 17.17 0.32
C ILE A 130 -10.38 17.97 0.20
N ALA A 131 -9.52 17.62 -0.77
CA ALA A 131 -8.18 18.19 -0.97
C ALA A 131 -8.11 19.73 -1.06
N PRO A 132 -9.12 20.46 -1.59
CA PRO A 132 -9.11 21.93 -1.56
C PRO A 132 -9.27 22.53 -0.16
N HIS A 133 -9.86 21.77 0.77
CA HIS A 133 -10.12 22.18 2.15
C HIS A 133 -9.06 21.67 3.13
N THR A 134 -8.04 20.96 2.65
CA THR A 134 -6.90 20.51 3.45
C THR A 134 -5.72 21.46 3.27
N ARG A 135 -4.90 21.61 4.32
CA ARG A 135 -3.61 22.30 4.19
C ARG A 135 -2.73 21.59 3.17
N GLN A 136 -2.02 22.37 2.38
CA GLN A 136 -1.08 21.86 1.38
C GLN A 136 0.31 22.33 1.73
N TRP A 137 1.27 21.42 1.61
CA TRP A 137 2.67 21.66 1.93
C TRP A 137 3.51 21.42 0.67
N ASP A 138 4.51 22.26 0.44
CA ASP A 138 5.48 22.04 -0.63
C ASP A 138 6.54 21.01 -0.23
N ASN A 139 7.40 20.61 -1.18
CA ASN A 139 8.48 19.66 -0.92
C ASN A 139 9.54 20.16 0.08
N ASN A 140 9.47 21.43 0.50
CA ASN A 140 10.34 22.04 1.49
C ASN A 140 9.66 22.15 2.87
N GLY A 141 8.43 21.64 3.03
CA GLY A 141 7.65 21.73 4.26
C GLY A 141 7.11 23.13 4.55
N LEU A 142 6.89 23.94 3.51
CA LEU A 142 6.24 25.25 3.61
C LEU A 142 4.76 25.16 3.20
N GLU A 143 3.89 25.76 4.00
CA GLU A 143 2.46 25.79 3.73
C GLU A 143 2.19 26.63 2.46
N VAL A 144 1.55 25.99 1.47
CA VAL A 144 1.10 26.63 0.23
C VAL A 144 -0.18 27.39 0.55
N LYS A 145 -0.07 28.71 0.70
CA LYS A 145 -1.24 29.57 0.86
C LYS A 145 -2.03 29.60 -0.45
N ASN A 146 -3.22 29.00 -0.44
CA ASN A 146 -4.16 29.01 -1.56
C ASN A 146 -4.78 30.41 -1.75
N GLU A 147 -3.99 31.37 -2.25
CA GLU A 147 -4.54 32.58 -2.86
C GLU A 147 -5.01 32.24 -4.27
N SER A 148 -6.25 31.72 -4.36
CA SER A 148 -7.10 31.68 -5.56
C SER A 148 -6.39 31.61 -6.93
N VAL A 149 -6.21 30.41 -7.51
CA VAL A 149 -5.90 30.32 -8.97
C VAL A 149 -6.58 29.09 -9.61
N PRO A 150 -7.07 29.20 -10.87
CA PRO A 150 -7.78 28.16 -11.60
C PRO A 150 -6.89 26.99 -12.03
N ASP A 151 -7.56 25.85 -12.15
CA ASP A 151 -7.18 24.64 -12.86
C ASP A 151 -6.29 24.89 -14.10
N SER A 152 -4.97 24.69 -13.97
CA SER A 152 -4.03 24.45 -15.08
C SER A 152 -2.61 24.14 -14.58
N GLY A 153 -2.45 23.01 -13.89
CA GLY A 153 -1.12 22.41 -13.66
C GLY A 153 -0.87 21.28 -14.67
N PRO A 154 0.29 21.19 -15.34
CA PRO A 154 0.57 20.09 -16.27
C PRO A 154 0.63 18.75 -15.52
N PRO A 155 0.32 17.62 -16.20
CA PRO A 155 0.26 16.32 -15.57
C PRO A 155 1.62 15.97 -14.96
N HIS A 156 1.62 15.71 -13.66
CA HIS A 156 2.74 15.11 -12.96
C HIS A 156 3.20 13.87 -13.75
N LYS A 157 4.48 13.84 -14.13
CA LYS A 157 5.10 12.67 -14.73
C LYS A 157 5.00 11.53 -13.70
N PRO A 158 4.30 10.41 -13.99
CA PRO A 158 4.33 9.27 -13.10
C PRO A 158 5.76 8.72 -13.09
N THR A 159 6.41 8.77 -11.93
CA THR A 159 7.58 7.93 -11.68
C THR A 159 7.08 6.50 -11.59
N VAL A 160 7.30 5.72 -12.65
CA VAL A 160 7.10 4.27 -12.61
C VAL A 160 8.17 3.69 -11.69
N VAL A 161 7.79 3.36 -10.46
CA VAL A 161 8.57 2.45 -9.64
C VAL A 161 8.29 1.05 -10.17
N CYS A 162 9.28 0.44 -10.83
CA CYS A 162 9.23 -0.99 -11.13
C CYS A 162 9.15 -1.75 -9.80
N SER A 163 7.95 -2.15 -9.40
CA SER A 163 7.78 -3.11 -8.32
C SER A 163 8.20 -4.48 -8.85
N GLU A 164 9.34 -4.99 -8.36
CA GLU A 164 9.53 -6.43 -8.31
C GLU A 164 8.26 -7.04 -7.68
N ASN A 165 7.70 -8.09 -8.28
CA ASN A 165 6.59 -8.85 -7.69
C ASN A 165 7.17 -10.04 -6.91
N PRO A 166 7.56 -9.89 -5.63
CA PRO A 166 8.08 -11.00 -4.83
C PRO A 166 6.94 -11.94 -4.47
N THR A 167 7.14 -13.25 -4.65
CA THR A 167 6.16 -14.26 -4.23
C THR A 167 5.84 -14.11 -2.73
N PRO A 168 4.56 -14.01 -2.30
CA PRO A 168 4.22 -13.90 -0.90
C PRO A 168 4.55 -15.22 -0.20
N TYR A 169 5.23 -15.13 0.95
CA TYR A 169 5.49 -16.28 1.82
C TYR A 169 4.74 -16.12 3.15
N ALA A 170 4.28 -17.22 3.73
CA ALA A 170 3.61 -17.21 5.02
C ALA A 170 4.53 -16.67 6.13
N LYS A 171 4.03 -15.73 6.94
CA LYS A 171 4.71 -15.19 8.12
C LYS A 171 4.88 -16.33 9.15
N GLY A 172 6.10 -16.52 9.67
CA GLY A 172 6.39 -17.55 10.67
C GLY A 172 5.79 -17.23 12.05
N GLU A 173 5.77 -18.22 12.96
CA GLU A 173 5.18 -18.16 14.32
C GLU A 173 5.94 -17.26 15.33
N GLY A 174 6.80 -16.36 14.86
CA GLY A 174 7.57 -15.47 15.72
C GLY A 174 6.68 -14.51 16.53
N ALA A 175 7.18 -14.10 17.70
CA ALA A 175 6.53 -13.05 18.49
C ALA A 175 6.40 -11.77 17.65
N SER A 176 5.19 -11.19 17.65
CA SER A 176 4.90 -9.97 16.90
C SER A 176 4.44 -8.84 17.81
N MET A 177 4.76 -7.62 17.41
CA MET A 177 4.34 -6.38 18.03
C MET A 177 3.70 -5.54 16.94
N MET A 178 2.49 -5.06 17.19
CA MET A 178 1.76 -4.13 16.37
C MET A 178 1.80 -2.77 17.04
N VAL A 179 2.03 -1.74 16.24
CA VAL A 179 1.96 -0.34 16.64
C VAL A 179 0.98 0.32 15.69
N ALA A 180 -0.06 0.94 16.24
CA ALA A 180 -1.05 1.69 15.49
C ALA A 180 -1.11 3.12 16.04
N ASP A 181 -1.16 4.11 15.16
CA ASP A 181 -1.28 5.53 15.54
C ASP A 181 -1.79 6.35 14.35
N PHE A 182 -2.16 7.60 14.60
CA PHE A 182 -2.49 8.60 13.59
C PHE A 182 -1.34 9.60 13.44
N VAL A 183 -1.09 10.04 12.21
CA VAL A 183 -0.03 11.00 11.90
C VAL A 183 -0.56 12.04 10.92
N SER A 184 -0.20 13.30 11.14
CA SER A 184 -0.41 14.40 10.18
C SER A 184 0.89 15.18 10.00
N GLU A 185 0.95 15.96 8.92
CA GLU A 185 2.07 16.87 8.70
C GLU A 185 2.07 18.04 9.69
N ASP A 186 0.89 18.49 10.11
CA ASP A 186 0.69 19.59 11.06
C ASP A 186 1.08 19.24 12.50
N TYR A 187 0.78 18.01 12.93
CA TYR A 187 0.85 17.60 14.34
C TYR A 187 1.88 16.50 14.58
N GLY A 188 2.45 15.92 13.52
CA GLY A 188 3.24 14.70 13.62
C GLY A 188 2.36 13.56 14.14
N TRP A 189 2.92 12.71 15.00
CA TRP A 189 2.17 11.66 15.68
C TRP A 189 1.13 12.28 16.61
N LEU A 190 -0.10 11.77 16.57
CA LEU A 190 -1.22 12.40 17.25
C LEU A 190 -1.06 12.32 18.79
N GLN A 191 -0.74 13.47 19.37
CA GLN A 191 -0.57 13.68 20.79
C GLN A 191 -1.36 14.92 21.23
N SER A 192 -1.77 14.95 22.49
CA SER A 192 -2.37 16.14 23.07
C SER A 192 -1.38 17.30 23.13
N MET A 193 -1.89 18.54 23.07
CA MET A 193 -1.03 19.74 23.16
C MET A 193 -0.21 19.81 24.45
N ASP A 194 -0.71 19.23 25.54
CA ASP A 194 0.01 19.14 26.81
C ASP A 194 0.96 17.95 26.91
N GLY A 195 1.03 17.10 25.87
CA GLY A 195 1.89 15.93 25.78
C GLY A 195 1.50 14.76 26.68
N LYS A 196 0.33 14.80 27.36
CA LYS A 196 -0.07 13.79 28.34
C LYS A 196 -0.92 12.64 27.79
N GLU A 197 -1.52 12.83 26.62
CA GLU A 197 -2.36 11.82 25.97
C GLU A 197 -1.90 11.61 24.53
N ASP A 198 -1.98 10.37 24.05
CA ASP A 198 -1.66 9.98 22.66
C ASP A 198 -2.71 9.01 22.12
N ALA A 199 -2.83 8.93 20.79
CA ALA A 199 -3.67 7.95 20.11
C ALA A 199 -2.93 6.63 19.81
N TRP A 200 -1.71 6.48 20.31
CA TRP A 200 -0.85 5.33 20.05
C TRP A 200 -1.34 4.08 20.79
N VAL A 201 -1.43 2.97 20.07
CA VAL A 201 -1.62 1.63 20.63
C VAL A 201 -0.41 0.74 20.37
N ILE A 202 0.20 0.21 21.44
CA ILE A 202 1.16 -0.91 21.38
C ILE A 202 0.40 -2.19 21.69
N PHE A 203 0.41 -3.13 20.76
CA PHE A 203 -0.30 -4.40 20.88
C PHE A 203 0.63 -5.59 20.66
N LYS A 204 0.70 -6.47 21.66
CA LYS A 204 1.55 -7.67 21.63
C LYS A 204 0.72 -8.85 21.14
N ALA A 205 0.70 -9.11 19.83
CA ALA A 205 -0.17 -10.15 19.29
C ALA A 205 0.27 -11.59 19.67
N GLY A 206 -0.71 -12.46 19.92
CA GLY A 206 -0.54 -13.90 20.16
C GLY A 206 -1.38 -14.47 21.31
N LYS A 207 -1.62 -15.79 21.28
CA LYS A 207 -2.50 -16.54 22.22
C LYS A 207 -2.08 -16.43 23.69
N ALA A 208 -0.79 -16.21 23.97
CA ALA A 208 -0.25 -16.02 25.33
C ALA A 208 0.19 -14.57 25.59
N ARG A 209 -0.34 -13.63 24.83
CA ARG A 209 -0.06 -12.19 24.89
C ARG A 209 -1.41 -11.45 24.84
N ASP A 210 -1.52 -10.36 24.08
CA ASP A 210 -2.72 -9.53 24.04
C ASP A 210 -3.80 -10.10 23.09
N GLY A 211 -3.56 -11.25 22.46
CA GLY A 211 -4.51 -11.89 21.56
C GLY A 211 -4.46 -11.34 20.14
N TYR A 212 -5.62 -10.93 19.61
CA TYR A 212 -5.78 -10.35 18.27
C TYR A 212 -6.31 -8.93 18.37
N PHE A 213 -5.82 -8.03 17.52
CA PHE A 213 -6.32 -6.65 17.45
C PHE A 213 -7.70 -6.63 16.80
N THR A 214 -8.70 -6.14 17.52
CA THR A 214 -10.12 -6.25 17.13
C THR A 214 -10.69 -4.92 16.64
N ASN A 215 -11.88 -4.96 16.02
CA ASN A 215 -12.63 -3.74 15.68
C ASN A 215 -12.92 -2.88 16.92
N GLU A 216 -13.10 -3.48 18.09
CA GLU A 216 -13.33 -2.72 19.33
C GLU A 216 -12.09 -1.90 19.74
N ASP A 217 -10.89 -2.45 19.52
CA ASP A 217 -9.64 -1.75 19.78
C ASP A 217 -9.46 -0.57 18.81
N ILE A 218 -9.82 -0.77 17.53
CA ILE A 218 -9.84 0.29 16.51
C ILE A 218 -10.82 1.41 16.91
N LEU A 219 -12.03 1.05 17.36
CA LEU A 219 -13.03 2.04 17.81
C LEU A 219 -12.55 2.81 19.03
N LYS A 220 -11.92 2.14 20.01
CA LYS A 220 -11.33 2.80 21.18
C LYS A 220 -10.21 3.76 20.79
N GLN A 221 -9.36 3.36 19.83
CA GLN A 221 -8.30 4.21 19.32
C GLN A 221 -8.86 5.43 18.60
N ALA A 222 -9.83 5.24 17.70
CA ALA A 222 -10.50 6.31 16.96
C ALA A 222 -11.22 7.28 17.91
N ASP A 223 -11.91 6.78 18.94
CA ASP A 223 -12.55 7.62 19.96
C ASP A 223 -11.54 8.47 20.72
N ARG A 224 -10.39 7.88 21.09
CA ARG A 224 -9.31 8.65 21.74
C ARG A 224 -8.75 9.73 20.81
N ALA A 225 -8.48 9.39 19.55
CA ALA A 225 -8.01 10.35 18.54
C ALA A 225 -9.00 11.51 18.36
N MET A 226 -10.29 11.21 18.21
CA MET A 226 -11.34 12.23 18.09
C MET A 226 -11.45 13.11 19.34
N ARG A 227 -11.26 12.56 20.54
CA ARG A 227 -11.26 13.34 21.79
C ARG A 227 -10.08 14.32 21.87
N ILE A 228 -8.89 13.88 21.48
CA ILE A 228 -7.70 14.75 21.44
C ILE A 228 -7.95 15.89 20.44
N LEU A 229 -8.34 15.57 19.21
CA LEU A 229 -8.56 16.55 18.15
C LEU A 229 -9.65 17.56 18.49
N LYS A 230 -10.80 17.12 19.03
CA LYS A 230 -11.89 18.03 19.42
C LYS A 230 -11.53 18.96 20.58
N ARG A 231 -10.66 18.53 21.49
CA ARG A 231 -10.24 19.33 22.64
C ARG A 231 -9.17 20.34 22.23
N ASP A 232 -8.18 19.88 21.47
CA ASP A 232 -6.94 20.62 21.24
C ASP A 232 -6.99 21.43 19.94
N GLN A 233 -7.80 21.00 18.96
CA GLN A 233 -8.01 21.68 17.68
C GLN A 233 -9.51 21.81 17.37
N PRO A 234 -10.29 22.52 18.21
CA PRO A 234 -11.75 22.61 18.09
C PRO A 234 -12.22 23.39 16.85
N ASP A 235 -11.37 24.26 16.32
CA ASP A 235 -11.70 25.17 15.21
C ASP A 235 -11.40 24.57 13.83
N GLU A 236 -10.99 23.30 13.78
CA GLU A 236 -10.62 22.59 12.56
C GLU A 236 -11.52 21.39 12.29
N ASP A 237 -11.79 21.15 11.00
CA ASP A 237 -12.38 19.91 10.54
C ASP A 237 -11.29 18.85 10.33
N HIS A 238 -11.49 17.68 10.95
CA HIS A 238 -10.51 16.59 10.92
C HIS A 238 -10.95 15.45 10.01
N VAL A 239 -10.08 15.04 9.08
CA VAL A 239 -10.31 13.90 8.19
C VAL A 239 -9.35 12.77 8.57
N LEU A 240 -9.89 11.69 9.17
CA LEU A 240 -9.13 10.50 9.49
C LEU A 240 -9.17 9.51 8.31
N VAL A 241 -8.00 9.19 7.76
CA VAL A 241 -7.86 8.22 6.65
C VAL A 241 -7.33 6.91 7.20
N VAL A 242 -8.06 5.82 6.95
CA VAL A 242 -7.68 4.45 7.31
C VAL A 242 -7.81 3.54 6.10
N ASP A 243 -7.12 2.40 6.11
CA ASP A 243 -7.23 1.42 5.03
C ASP A 243 -8.56 0.63 5.12
N ASN A 244 -8.84 -0.14 4.06
CA ASN A 244 -10.04 -0.98 3.98
C ASN A 244 -9.81 -2.38 4.59
N ALA A 245 -8.96 -2.53 5.62
CA ALA A 245 -8.81 -3.84 6.25
C ALA A 245 -10.15 -4.30 6.82
N THR A 246 -10.38 -5.61 6.82
CA THR A 246 -11.68 -6.20 7.22
C THR A 246 -12.11 -5.84 8.64
N THR A 247 -11.14 -5.56 9.52
CA THR A 247 -11.37 -5.07 10.89
C THR A 247 -11.83 -3.61 10.93
N HIS A 248 -11.44 -2.76 9.98
CA HIS A 248 -11.94 -1.39 9.86
C HIS A 248 -13.34 -1.34 9.24
N CYS A 249 -13.65 -2.27 8.32
CA CYS A 249 -14.97 -2.35 7.66
C CYS A 249 -16.03 -3.17 8.41
N GLN A 250 -15.77 -3.57 9.66
CA GLN A 250 -16.72 -4.36 10.44
C GLN A 250 -17.95 -3.52 10.81
N LEU A 251 -19.14 -4.02 10.48
CA LEU A 251 -20.41 -3.44 10.90
C LEU A 251 -20.75 -3.85 12.34
N PRO A 252 -21.63 -3.09 13.04
CA PRO A 252 -22.14 -3.47 14.34
C PRO A 252 -22.73 -4.89 14.37
N ASP A 253 -22.68 -5.53 15.53
CA ASP A 253 -23.29 -6.85 15.72
C ASP A 253 -24.79 -6.80 15.36
N GLY A 254 -25.19 -7.69 14.45
CA GLY A 254 -26.58 -7.76 13.96
C GLY A 254 -26.92 -6.76 12.85
N ALA A 255 -25.96 -5.96 12.39
CA ALA A 255 -26.18 -5.08 11.24
C ALA A 255 -26.65 -5.86 10.00
N LEU A 256 -27.46 -5.18 9.19
CA LEU A 256 -28.00 -5.75 7.97
C LEU A 256 -26.87 -6.18 7.02
N SER A 257 -26.96 -7.41 6.52
CA SER A 257 -26.07 -7.90 5.48
C SER A 257 -26.87 -8.65 4.43
N ALA A 258 -27.01 -8.06 3.24
CA ALA A 258 -27.63 -8.70 2.08
C ALA A 258 -26.87 -9.95 1.61
N ARG A 259 -25.62 -10.14 2.06
CA ARG A 259 -24.77 -11.24 1.63
C ARG A 259 -25.37 -12.56 2.11
N LYS A 260 -25.73 -13.41 1.13
CA LYS A 260 -26.25 -14.77 1.35
C LYS A 260 -27.62 -14.83 2.03
N MET A 261 -28.38 -13.73 2.11
CA MET A 261 -29.74 -13.75 2.63
C MET A 261 -30.63 -14.65 1.76
N PRO A 262 -31.38 -15.59 2.35
CA PRO A 262 -32.33 -16.43 1.62
C PRO A 262 -33.44 -15.59 0.97
N LYS A 263 -33.77 -15.91 -0.28
CA LYS A 263 -34.88 -15.26 -0.99
C LYS A 263 -36.22 -15.54 -0.30
N ASN A 264 -36.46 -16.79 0.11
CA ASN A 264 -37.70 -17.23 0.72
C ASN A 264 -37.48 -17.57 2.21
N THR A 265 -38.57 -17.65 2.96
CA THR A 265 -38.58 -18.18 4.33
C THR A 265 -37.85 -19.52 4.39
N PRO A 266 -36.90 -19.72 5.32
CA PRO A 266 -36.23 -21.00 5.51
C PRO A 266 -37.21 -22.13 5.82
N ARG A 267 -36.84 -23.37 5.43
CA ARG A 267 -37.61 -24.57 5.80
C ARG A 267 -37.60 -24.78 7.30
N GLU A 268 -38.65 -25.41 7.81
CA GLU A 268 -38.78 -25.79 9.22
C GLU A 268 -37.54 -26.54 9.72
N GLY A 269 -37.09 -26.20 10.93
CA GLY A 269 -35.83 -26.69 11.51
C GLY A 269 -34.56 -25.99 11.02
N ARG A 270 -34.65 -25.05 10.06
CA ARG A 270 -33.56 -24.14 9.67
C ARG A 270 -34.01 -22.70 9.82
N ASN A 271 -33.06 -21.81 10.11
CA ASN A 271 -33.32 -20.38 10.17
C ASN A 271 -32.06 -19.58 9.77
N TRP A 272 -32.25 -18.30 9.45
CA TRP A 272 -31.18 -17.40 9.04
C TRP A 272 -30.88 -16.38 10.14
N PHE A 273 -29.64 -16.41 10.62
CA PHE A 273 -29.13 -15.55 11.69
C PHE A 273 -27.73 -15.08 11.31
N VAL A 274 -27.27 -14.03 11.97
CA VAL A 274 -25.88 -13.58 11.88
C VAL A 274 -25.07 -14.20 13.01
N GLU A 275 -23.86 -14.66 12.70
CA GLU A 275 -22.92 -15.13 13.71
C GLU A 275 -22.14 -13.96 14.29
N VAL A 276 -22.18 -13.82 15.61
CA VAL A 276 -21.38 -12.85 16.35
C VAL A 276 -20.51 -13.56 17.38
N ILE A 277 -19.46 -12.88 17.83
CA ILE A 277 -18.58 -13.40 18.88
C ILE A 277 -19.40 -13.52 20.17
N ASN A 278 -19.35 -14.69 20.81
CA ASN A 278 -20.00 -14.89 22.09
C ASN A 278 -19.14 -14.23 23.18
N ARG A 279 -19.63 -13.13 23.74
CA ARG A 279 -18.96 -12.38 24.82
C ARG A 279 -19.61 -12.69 26.16
N ASP A 280 -18.84 -12.61 27.24
CA ASP A 280 -19.35 -12.70 28.60
C ASP A 280 -19.99 -11.37 29.08
N ASP A 281 -20.45 -11.34 30.33
CA ASP A 281 -21.14 -10.19 30.92
C ASP A 281 -20.21 -8.97 31.09
N HIS A 282 -18.90 -9.16 30.94
CA HIS A 282 -17.88 -8.12 30.95
C HIS A 282 -17.42 -7.72 29.54
N GLY A 283 -18.07 -8.24 28.49
CA GLY A 283 -17.76 -7.96 27.10
C GLY A 283 -16.54 -8.73 26.55
N GLN A 284 -15.96 -9.64 27.32
CA GLN A 284 -14.78 -10.39 26.89
C GLN A 284 -15.15 -11.59 26.01
N PRO A 285 -14.40 -11.89 24.94
CA PRO A 285 -14.68 -13.03 24.07
C PRO A 285 -14.56 -14.37 24.82
N ARG A 286 -15.56 -15.24 24.68
CA ARG A 286 -15.52 -16.61 25.23
C ARG A 286 -14.78 -17.56 24.29
N PHE A 287 -13.93 -18.40 24.87
CA PHE A 287 -13.18 -19.42 24.13
C PHE A 287 -13.68 -20.82 24.45
N GLY A 288 -13.75 -21.67 23.42
CA GLY A 288 -14.07 -23.08 23.58
C GLY A 288 -12.88 -23.89 24.09
N PRO A 289 -13.08 -25.19 24.41
CA PRO A 289 -12.01 -26.07 24.90
C PRO A 289 -10.81 -26.21 23.94
N ASN A 290 -11.06 -25.98 22.65
CA ASN A 290 -10.05 -25.99 21.58
C ASN A 290 -9.30 -24.65 21.43
N GLY A 291 -9.58 -23.65 22.26
CA GLY A 291 -9.03 -22.30 22.17
C GLY A 291 -9.56 -21.47 21.01
N LYS A 292 -10.62 -21.91 20.31
CA LYS A 292 -11.30 -21.10 19.29
C LYS A 292 -12.36 -20.21 19.93
N LEU A 293 -12.58 -19.04 19.34
CA LEU A 293 -13.66 -18.15 19.72
C LEU A 293 -15.01 -18.85 19.57
N LEU A 294 -15.82 -18.82 20.64
CA LEU A 294 -17.20 -19.24 20.58
C LEU A 294 -18.01 -18.16 19.87
N LYS A 295 -18.91 -18.60 19.01
CA LYS A 295 -19.84 -17.72 18.30
C LYS A 295 -21.26 -18.04 18.76
N LYS A 296 -22.12 -17.03 18.76
CA LYS A 296 -23.57 -17.18 18.94
C LYS A 296 -24.29 -16.65 17.71
N LYS A 297 -25.50 -17.15 17.47
CA LYS A 297 -26.37 -16.68 16.40
C LYS A 297 -27.34 -15.66 16.97
N ILE A 298 -27.46 -14.52 16.30
CA ILE A 298 -28.40 -13.46 16.66
C ILE A 298 -29.25 -13.07 15.45
N GLU A 299 -30.43 -12.50 15.73
CA GLU A 299 -31.25 -11.86 14.71
C GLU A 299 -30.54 -10.62 14.14
N MET A 300 -30.76 -10.36 12.86
CA MET A 300 -30.42 -9.05 12.29
C MET A 300 -31.33 -7.98 12.85
N ALA A 301 -30.77 -6.77 12.99
CA ALA A 301 -31.53 -5.56 13.25
C ALA A 301 -32.58 -5.33 12.14
N PRO A 302 -33.70 -4.67 12.46
CA PRO A 302 -34.68 -4.27 11.45
C PRO A 302 -34.05 -3.43 10.35
N GLY A 303 -34.56 -3.58 9.13
CA GLY A 303 -34.21 -2.68 8.04
C GLY A 303 -34.99 -1.38 8.09
N THR A 304 -34.59 -0.42 7.25
CA THR A 304 -35.31 0.84 7.06
C THR A 304 -35.76 0.91 5.61
N LEU A 305 -37.07 1.07 5.41
CA LEU A 305 -37.66 1.24 4.09
C LEU A 305 -37.42 2.67 3.56
N PRO A 306 -37.60 2.93 2.24
CA PRO A 306 -37.41 4.27 1.67
C PRO A 306 -38.29 5.36 2.29
N ASP A 307 -39.42 4.99 2.89
CA ASP A 307 -40.32 5.90 3.63
C ASP A 307 -39.89 6.15 5.08
N GLY A 308 -38.75 5.59 5.50
CA GLY A 308 -38.21 5.69 6.85
C GLY A 308 -38.80 4.69 7.85
N THR A 309 -39.76 3.87 7.44
CA THR A 309 -40.38 2.91 8.35
C THR A 309 -39.47 1.72 8.63
N SER A 310 -39.56 1.18 9.85
CA SER A 310 -38.81 0.00 10.26
C SER A 310 -39.42 -1.26 9.66
N GLN A 311 -38.58 -2.11 9.09
CA GLN A 311 -38.96 -3.39 8.54
C GLN A 311 -38.31 -4.54 9.31
N ASP A 312 -39.14 -5.22 10.10
CA ASP A 312 -38.72 -6.44 10.76
C ASP A 312 -38.47 -7.57 9.77
N LEU A 313 -37.29 -8.18 9.86
CA LEU A 313 -36.87 -9.30 9.02
C LEU A 313 -37.29 -10.67 9.56
N TYR A 314 -37.82 -10.70 10.78
CA TYR A 314 -38.25 -11.91 11.48
C TYR A 314 -39.73 -11.80 11.81
N PHE A 315 -40.47 -12.90 11.74
CA PHE A 315 -41.84 -12.93 12.25
C PHE A 315 -41.81 -12.72 13.76
N ARG A 316 -42.63 -11.81 14.28
CA ARG A 316 -42.70 -11.54 15.73
C ARG A 316 -43.72 -12.43 16.42
N ASP A 317 -44.83 -12.72 15.74
CA ASP A 317 -45.95 -13.45 16.29
C ASP A 317 -46.31 -14.69 15.47
N GLY A 318 -47.11 -15.57 16.08
CA GLY A 318 -47.67 -16.76 15.44
C GLY A 318 -46.75 -17.98 15.40
N PRO A 319 -47.13 -19.04 14.66
CA PRO A 319 -46.39 -20.31 14.63
C PRO A 319 -44.96 -20.20 14.09
N GLN A 320 -44.63 -19.11 13.40
CA GLN A 320 -43.33 -18.85 12.81
C GLN A 320 -42.52 -17.77 13.55
N ALA A 321 -42.93 -17.39 14.77
CA ALA A 321 -42.22 -16.37 15.56
C ALA A 321 -40.71 -16.68 15.67
N GLY A 322 -39.88 -15.67 15.45
CA GLY A 322 -38.41 -15.77 15.38
C GLY A 322 -37.85 -16.30 14.06
N VAL A 323 -38.67 -16.68 13.08
CA VAL A 323 -38.21 -17.17 11.77
C VAL A 323 -37.97 -16.01 10.81
N PHE A 324 -36.86 -16.06 10.09
CA PHE A 324 -36.53 -15.08 9.04
C PHE A 324 -37.53 -15.14 7.89
N LYS A 325 -38.10 -13.99 7.50
CA LYS A 325 -39.19 -13.89 6.52
C LYS A 325 -38.78 -14.22 5.08
N GLY A 326 -37.49 -14.14 4.74
CA GLY A 326 -37.04 -14.17 3.35
C GLY A 326 -37.11 -12.78 2.70
N MET A 327 -36.23 -12.53 1.74
CA MET A 327 -36.17 -11.24 1.02
C MET A 327 -37.40 -10.96 0.15
N SER A 328 -38.13 -11.97 -0.30
CA SER A 328 -39.30 -11.78 -1.18
C SER A 328 -40.62 -11.61 -0.44
N ALA A 329 -40.66 -11.77 0.89
CA ALA A 329 -41.89 -11.73 1.68
C ALA A 329 -42.38 -10.29 1.98
N GLN A 330 -41.80 -9.28 1.34
CA GLN A 330 -42.11 -7.87 1.59
C GLN A 330 -43.31 -7.38 0.78
N SER A 331 -44.50 -7.96 0.98
CA SER A 331 -45.75 -7.39 0.44
C SER A 331 -46.99 -8.09 1.01
N SER A 332 -47.19 -8.07 2.33
CA SER A 332 -48.45 -8.58 2.89
C SER A 332 -48.78 -7.91 4.21
N THR A 333 -49.23 -6.65 4.18
CA THR A 333 -50.25 -6.10 5.10
C THR A 333 -50.61 -4.67 4.67
N VAL A 334 -51.42 -4.54 3.63
CA VAL A 334 -52.45 -3.50 3.60
C VAL A 334 -53.74 -4.26 3.35
N THR A 335 -54.46 -4.58 4.41
CA THR A 335 -55.85 -5.02 4.32
C THR A 335 -56.68 -3.74 4.26
N PRO A 336 -57.36 -3.41 3.15
CA PRO A 336 -58.32 -2.33 3.16
C PRO A 336 -59.55 -2.80 3.95
N GLN A 337 -59.97 -2.01 4.93
CA GLN A 337 -61.34 -2.05 5.47
C GLN A 337 -62.30 -1.42 4.48
#